data_AF-A0A559H6B9-F1
#
_entry.id   AF-A0A559H6B9-F1
#
_cell.length_a   1.000
_cell.length_b   1.000
_cell.length_c   1.000
_cell.angle_alpha   90.00
_cell.angle_beta   90.00
_cell.angle_gamma   90.00
#
_symmetry.space_group_name_H-M   'P 1'
#
loop_
_entity.id
_entity.type
_entity.pdbx_description
1 polymer ?
#
loop_
_entity_poly.entity_id
_entity_poly.type
_entity_poly.pdbx_seq_one_letter_code
_entity_poly.pdbx_strand_id
1 'polypeptide(L)'
;MVLDKASCDLLQYLMDQETSKTIMAISKDLKESRRKIYYHIDKINAALGNEALHIISIPRIGIHLTEEQRDACCKLLSEVDSYDYIMSAHERMMIMLLWIGISKERITIEKLIELTEVSRNTVLNDLNSIR
;
A
#
# COMPACT_ATOMS: atom_id res chain seq x y z
N MET A 1 -18.90 -8.12 0.48
CA MET A 1 -17.94 -8.41 1.57
C MET A 1 -16.90 -7.32 1.48
N VAL A 2 -16.96 -6.30 2.34
CA VAL A 2 -16.18 -5.07 2.15
C VAL A 2 -14.88 -5.20 2.95
N LEU A 3 -13.73 -5.06 2.27
CA LEU A 3 -12.44 -4.88 2.95
C LEU A 3 -12.58 -3.69 3.91
N ASP A 4 -12.13 -3.84 5.15
CA ASP A 4 -12.10 -2.69 6.05
C ASP A 4 -10.90 -1.80 5.70
N LYS A 5 -10.94 -0.55 6.13
CA LYS A 5 -9.87 0.42 5.88
C LYS A 5 -8.49 -0.11 6.24
N ALA A 6 -8.33 -0.77 7.38
CA ALA A 6 -7.03 -1.33 7.81
C ALA A 6 -6.51 -2.44 6.87
N SER A 7 -7.42 -3.23 6.29
CA SER A 7 -7.06 -4.23 5.29
C SER A 7 -6.67 -3.57 3.96
N CYS A 8 -7.37 -2.50 3.55
CA CYS A 8 -6.98 -1.69 2.39
C CYS A 8 -5.62 -1.01 2.62
N ASP A 9 -5.36 -0.48 3.81
CA ASP A 9 -4.09 0.15 4.17
C ASP A 9 -2.92 -0.86 4.07
N LEU A 10 -3.12 -2.10 4.54
CA LEU A 10 -2.13 -3.17 4.37
C LEU A 10 -1.92 -3.49 2.88
N LEU A 11 -2.99 -3.62 2.11
CA LEU A 11 -2.92 -3.94 0.69
C LEU A 11 -2.15 -2.86 -0.08
N GLN A 12 -2.45 -1.59 0.17
CA GLN A 12 -1.75 -0.45 -0.39
C GLN A 12 -0.28 -0.45 0.02
N TYR A 13 -0.01 -0.62 1.31
CA TYR A 13 1.35 -0.69 1.82
C TYR A 13 2.16 -1.83 1.17
N LEU A 14 1.56 -2.96 0.80
CA LEU A 14 2.24 -4.04 0.08
C LEU A 14 2.47 -3.70 -1.41
N MET A 15 1.51 -3.06 -2.06
CA MET A 15 1.63 -2.61 -3.46
C MET A 15 2.72 -1.54 -3.65
N ASP A 16 3.01 -0.75 -2.63
CA ASP A 16 4.03 0.30 -2.69
C ASP A 16 5.46 -0.19 -2.36
N GLN A 17 5.62 -1.48 -2.10
CA GLN A 17 6.92 -2.04 -1.78
C GLN A 17 7.72 -2.37 -3.04
N GLU A 18 8.89 -1.75 -3.14
CA GLU A 18 9.93 -2.12 -4.08
C GLU A 18 10.71 -3.37 -3.64
N THR A 19 10.74 -3.67 -2.34
CA THR A 19 11.53 -4.78 -1.76
C THR A 19 10.72 -5.62 -0.79
N SER A 20 11.10 -6.90 -0.61
CA SER A 20 10.41 -7.78 0.33
C SER A 20 10.51 -7.29 1.77
N LYS A 21 9.38 -7.31 2.50
CA LYS A 21 9.35 -6.96 3.93
C LYS A 21 8.79 -8.09 4.78
N THR A 22 9.48 -8.38 5.88
CA THR A 22 9.02 -9.37 6.87
C THR A 22 7.78 -8.88 7.61
N ILE A 23 6.92 -9.79 8.06
CA ILE A 23 5.75 -9.48 8.91
C ILE A 23 6.12 -8.59 10.11
N MET A 24 7.33 -8.77 10.67
CA MET A 24 7.82 -7.92 11.77
C MET A 24 8.04 -6.47 11.33
N ALA A 25 8.62 -6.26 10.15
CA ALA A 25 8.81 -4.92 9.59
C ALA A 25 7.45 -4.28 9.24
N ILE A 26 6.56 -5.03 8.60
CA ILE A 26 5.19 -4.59 8.24
C ILE A 26 4.43 -4.17 9.51
N SER A 27 4.47 -5.00 10.55
CA SER A 27 3.86 -4.74 11.86
C SER A 27 4.37 -3.44 12.50
N LYS A 28 5.67 -3.18 12.40
CA LYS A 28 6.28 -1.95 12.93
C LYS A 28 5.86 -0.71 12.13
N ASP A 29 5.86 -0.82 10.81
CA ASP A 29 5.54 0.29 9.90
C ASP A 29 4.07 0.71 10.00
N LEU A 30 3.15 -0.27 10.08
CA LEU A 30 1.71 -0.03 10.22
C LEU A 30 1.24 0.14 11.67
N LYS A 31 2.16 0.04 12.64
CA LYS A 31 1.87 0.13 14.10
C LYS A 31 0.78 -0.86 14.56
N GLU A 32 0.73 -2.02 13.92
CA GLU A 32 -0.24 -3.06 14.19
C GLU A 32 0.45 -4.33 14.70
N SER A 33 -0.24 -5.12 15.53
CA SER A 33 0.33 -6.40 15.99
C SER A 33 0.51 -7.37 14.82
N ARG A 34 1.54 -8.21 14.85
CA ARG A 34 1.74 -9.29 13.85
C ARG A 34 0.49 -10.16 13.65
N ARG A 35 -0.27 -10.42 14.73
CA ARG A 35 -1.54 -11.18 14.67
C ARG A 35 -2.58 -10.49 13.78
N LYS A 36 -2.69 -9.17 13.89
CA LYS A 36 -3.58 -8.39 13.03
C LYS A 36 -3.12 -8.37 11.57
N ILE A 37 -1.81 -8.26 11.32
CA ILE A 37 -1.28 -8.35 9.95
C ILE A 37 -1.70 -9.66 9.29
N TYR A 38 -1.57 -10.80 9.97
CA TYR A 38 -2.06 -12.08 9.44
C TYR A 38 -3.57 -12.09 9.19
N TYR A 39 -4.36 -11.54 10.12
CA TYR A 39 -5.80 -11.44 9.95
C TYR A 39 -6.18 -10.62 8.71
N HIS A 40 -5.50 -9.51 8.46
CA HIS A 40 -5.70 -8.69 7.27
C HIS A 40 -5.29 -9.44 5.99
N ILE A 41 -4.16 -10.17 6.01
CA ILE A 41 -3.75 -11.03 4.88
C ILE A 41 -4.82 -12.10 4.58
N ASP A 42 -5.32 -12.79 5.60
CA ASP A 42 -6.36 -13.81 5.43
C ASP A 42 -7.63 -13.21 4.82
N LYS A 43 -8.01 -12.00 5.26
CA LYS A 43 -9.18 -11.28 4.73
C LYS A 43 -8.98 -10.85 3.27
N ILE A 44 -7.78 -10.38 2.91
CA ILE A 44 -7.43 -10.05 1.52
C ILE A 44 -7.45 -11.31 0.65
N ASN A 45 -6.83 -12.40 1.09
CA ASN A 45 -6.80 -13.67 0.37
C ASN A 45 -8.21 -14.22 0.13
N ALA A 46 -9.06 -14.18 1.15
CA ALA A 46 -10.47 -14.55 1.01
C ALA A 46 -11.22 -13.70 -0.03
N ALA A 47 -10.86 -12.42 -0.15
CA ALA A 47 -11.46 -11.51 -1.13
C ALA A 47 -10.88 -11.70 -2.55
N LEU A 48 -9.61 -12.10 -2.69
CA LEU A 48 -9.01 -12.46 -3.97
C LEU A 48 -9.64 -13.73 -4.57
N GLY A 49 -10.06 -14.67 -3.71
CA GLY A 49 -10.83 -15.87 -4.10
C GLY A 49 -10.08 -16.91 -4.96
N ASN A 50 -8.85 -16.60 -5.40
CA ASN A 50 -7.99 -17.49 -6.16
C ASN A 50 -6.71 -17.78 -5.37
N GLU A 51 -6.53 -19.06 -4.99
CA GLU A 51 -5.39 -19.51 -4.20
C GLU A 51 -4.02 -19.23 -4.85
N ALA A 52 -3.95 -19.19 -6.19
CA ALA A 52 -2.72 -18.86 -6.91
C ALA A 52 -2.28 -17.40 -6.68
N LEU A 53 -3.21 -16.52 -6.32
CA LEU A 53 -2.96 -15.10 -6.07
C LEU A 53 -2.81 -14.79 -4.58
N HIS A 54 -2.91 -15.78 -3.70
CA HIS A 54 -2.81 -15.55 -2.26
C HIS A 54 -1.46 -14.95 -1.87
N ILE A 55 -1.53 -13.90 -1.06
CA ILE A 55 -0.39 -13.26 -0.42
C ILE A 55 0.11 -14.20 0.68
N ILE A 56 1.35 -14.65 0.54
CA ILE A 56 2.03 -15.52 1.50
C ILE A 56 3.35 -14.88 1.95
N SER A 57 3.67 -15.04 3.24
CA SER A 57 4.97 -14.60 3.78
C SER A 57 5.99 -15.73 3.64
N ILE A 58 7.07 -15.47 2.91
CA ILE A 58 8.17 -16.42 2.77
C ILE A 58 9.09 -16.31 4.01
N PRO A 59 9.44 -17.42 4.70
CA PRO A 59 10.33 -17.38 5.85
C PRO A 59 11.64 -16.66 5.54
N ARG A 60 12.07 -15.76 6.44
CA ARG A 60 13.30 -14.94 6.34
C ARG A 60 13.35 -13.92 5.19
N ILE A 61 12.43 -13.96 4.24
CA ILE A 61 12.32 -13.01 3.12
C ILE A 61 11.19 -12.02 3.36
N GLY A 62 10.03 -12.51 3.80
CA GLY A 62 8.83 -11.72 4.03
C GLY A 62 7.86 -11.77 2.85
N ILE A 63 7.12 -10.69 2.65
CA ILE A 63 6.12 -10.55 1.59
C ILE A 63 6.68 -9.63 0.52
N HIS A 64 6.51 -10.03 -0.74
CA HIS A 64 6.66 -9.18 -1.91
C HIS A 64 5.66 -9.64 -2.95
N LEU A 65 4.89 -8.71 -3.51
CA LEU A 65 3.87 -9.04 -4.50
C LEU A 65 4.52 -9.24 -5.87
N THR A 66 4.16 -10.32 -6.54
CA THR A 66 4.39 -10.49 -7.97
C THR A 66 3.53 -9.51 -8.78
N GLU A 67 3.86 -9.30 -10.05
CA GLU A 67 3.05 -8.45 -10.94
C GLU A 67 1.60 -8.93 -11.03
N GLU A 68 1.37 -10.24 -11.18
CA GLU A 68 0.01 -10.81 -11.21
C GLU A 68 -0.76 -10.55 -9.91
N GLN A 69 -0.08 -10.65 -8.76
CA GLN A 69 -0.68 -10.32 -7.47
C GLN A 69 -0.99 -8.83 -7.35
N ARG A 70 -0.10 -7.94 -7.83
CA ARG A 70 -0.35 -6.49 -7.83
C ARG A 70 -1.58 -6.14 -8.65
N ASP A 71 -1.71 -6.69 -9.86
CA ASP A 71 -2.86 -6.47 -10.73
C ASP A 71 -4.17 -6.93 -10.07
N ALA A 72 -4.15 -8.08 -9.42
CA ALA A 72 -5.31 -8.60 -8.70
C ALA A 72 -5.67 -7.73 -7.48
N CYS A 73 -4.68 -7.29 -6.72
CA CYS A 73 -4.87 -6.39 -5.58
C CYS A 73 -5.41 -5.02 -6.01
N CYS A 74 -4.93 -4.50 -7.14
CA CYS A 74 -5.41 -3.24 -7.72
C CYS A 74 -6.88 -3.33 -8.12
N LYS A 75 -7.28 -4.40 -8.81
CA LYS A 75 -8.69 -4.67 -9.15
C LYS A 75 -9.54 -4.80 -7.88
N LEU A 76 -9.06 -5.55 -6.91
CA LEU A 76 -9.75 -5.74 -5.63
C LEU A 76 -10.01 -4.41 -4.91
N LEU A 77 -9.04 -3.49 -4.90
CA LEU A 77 -9.22 -2.15 -4.32
C LEU A 77 -10.22 -1.30 -5.10
N SER A 78 -10.23 -1.37 -6.43
CA SER A 78 -11.17 -0.61 -7.26
C SER A 78 -12.65 -1.01 -7.05
N GLU A 79 -12.90 -2.21 -6.54
CA GLU A 79 -14.24 -2.74 -6.26
C GLU A 79 -14.78 -2.37 -4.87
N VAL A 80 -13.99 -1.72 -4.01
CA VAL A 80 -14.34 -1.41 -2.60
C VAL A 80 -15.24 -0.16 -2.42
N ASP A 81 -15.79 0.37 -3.52
CA ASP A 81 -16.80 1.46 -3.59
C ASP A 81 -16.24 2.90 -3.50
N SER A 82 -16.95 3.82 -4.17
CA SER A 82 -16.47 5.10 -4.74
C SER A 82 -16.06 6.22 -3.78
N TYR A 83 -15.99 5.99 -2.47
CA TYR A 83 -15.63 7.01 -1.48
C TYR A 83 -14.15 6.99 -1.07
N ASP A 84 -13.45 5.88 -1.36
CA ASP A 84 -12.03 5.71 -1.05
C ASP A 84 -11.26 5.55 -2.37
N TYR A 85 -11.18 6.62 -3.17
CA TYR A 85 -10.28 6.62 -4.33
C TYR A 85 -8.83 6.46 -3.84
N ILE A 86 -8.27 5.28 -4.05
CA ILE A 86 -6.91 4.95 -3.65
C ILE A 86 -5.98 5.20 -4.83
N MET A 87 -5.11 6.20 -4.68
CA MET A 87 -4.15 6.57 -5.71
C MET A 87 -3.11 5.46 -5.89
N SER A 88 -2.95 5.00 -7.14
CA SER A 88 -1.83 4.16 -7.52
C SER A 88 -0.49 4.88 -7.27
N ALA A 89 0.60 4.12 -7.15
CA ALA A 89 1.94 4.71 -6.99
C ALA A 89 2.26 5.72 -8.11
N HIS A 90 1.87 5.40 -9.35
CA HIS A 90 2.04 6.30 -10.49
C HIS A 90 1.25 7.61 -10.31
N GLU A 91 -0.03 7.53 -9.97
CA GLU A 91 -0.86 8.72 -9.75
C GLU A 91 -0.35 9.57 -8.59
N ARG A 92 0.08 8.92 -7.49
CA ARG A 92 0.71 9.61 -6.37
C ARG A 92 1.98 10.33 -6.79
N MET A 93 2.89 9.68 -7.52
CA MET A 93 4.10 10.33 -7.99
C MET A 93 3.80 11.54 -8.89
N MET A 94 2.82 11.42 -9.79
CA MET A 94 2.37 12.51 -10.66
C MET A 94 1.80 13.69 -9.86
N ILE A 95 0.94 13.44 -8.87
CA ILE A 95 0.35 14.51 -8.06
C ILE A 95 1.39 15.16 -7.14
N MET A 96 2.31 14.35 -6.58
CA MET A 96 3.42 14.85 -5.74
C MET A 96 4.35 15.76 -6.55
N LEU A 97 4.76 15.33 -7.75
CA LEU A 97 5.56 16.13 -8.67
C LEU A 97 4.87 17.45 -9.03
N LEU A 98 3.59 17.39 -9.37
CA LEU A 98 2.80 18.58 -9.67
C LEU A 98 2.79 19.55 -8.49
N TRP A 99 2.44 19.08 -7.29
CA TRP A 99 2.36 19.92 -6.09
C TRP A 99 3.72 20.50 -5.69
N ILE A 100 4.79 19.71 -5.73
CA ILE A 100 6.15 20.18 -5.43
C ILE A 100 6.58 21.22 -6.47
N GLY A 101 6.25 21.02 -7.75
CA GLY A 101 6.65 21.90 -8.84
C GLY A 101 5.90 23.23 -8.90
N ILE A 102 4.63 23.27 -8.47
CA ILE A 102 3.80 24.50 -8.55
C ILE A 102 3.59 25.22 -7.22
N SER A 103 3.85 24.56 -6.08
CA SER A 103 3.59 25.14 -4.77
C SER A 103 4.52 26.32 -4.49
N LYS A 104 3.92 27.43 -4.04
CA LYS A 104 4.64 28.62 -3.55
C LYS A 104 5.10 28.47 -2.10
N GLU A 105 4.60 27.45 -1.40
CA GLU A 105 4.94 27.15 -0.02
C GLU A 105 5.77 25.88 0.09
N ARG A 106 6.50 25.75 1.20
CA ARG A 106 7.21 24.52 1.54
C ARG A 106 6.23 23.35 1.62
N ILE A 107 6.47 22.34 0.81
CA ILE A 107 5.80 21.04 0.88
C ILE A 107 6.57 20.17 1.87
N THR A 108 5.89 19.75 2.94
CA THR A 108 6.43 18.83 3.95
C THR A 108 6.00 17.40 3.65
N ILE A 109 6.68 16.43 4.25
CA ILE A 109 6.28 15.02 4.16
C ILE A 109 4.86 14.82 4.72
N GLU A 110 4.50 15.54 5.79
CA GLU A 110 3.16 15.51 6.37
C GLU A 110 2.09 15.98 5.38
N LYS A 111 2.32 17.08 4.64
CA LYS A 111 1.41 17.55 3.60
C LYS A 111 1.24 16.51 2.47
N LEU A 112 2.31 15.80 2.12
CA LEU A 112 2.25 14.75 1.11
C LEU A 112 1.50 13.50 1.60
N ILE A 113 1.68 13.12 2.88
CA ILE A 113 0.89 12.06 3.53
C ILE A 113 -0.60 12.40 3.49
N GLU A 114 -0.96 13.64 3.84
CA GLU A 114 -2.35 14.11 3.79
C GLU A 114 -2.90 14.13 2.35
N LEU A 115 -2.10 14.61 1.39
CA LEU A 115 -2.51 14.70 -0.01
C LEU A 115 -2.77 13.34 -0.66
N THR A 116 -1.99 12.34 -0.28
CA THR A 116 -1.97 11.04 -0.97
C THR A 116 -2.56 9.90 -0.15
N GLU A 117 -2.91 10.17 1.11
CA GLU A 117 -3.50 9.24 2.08
C GLU A 117 -2.70 7.95 2.31
N VAL A 118 -1.37 7.98 2.10
CA VAL A 118 -0.48 6.84 2.33
C VAL A 118 0.46 7.06 3.51
N SER A 119 1.12 5.98 3.94
CA SER A 119 2.08 6.04 5.04
C SER A 119 3.27 6.97 4.73
N ARG A 120 3.91 7.50 5.79
CA ARG A 120 5.16 8.25 5.66
C ARG A 120 6.23 7.51 4.85
N ASN A 121 6.36 6.20 5.07
CA ASN A 121 7.35 5.39 4.37
C ASN A 121 7.02 5.28 2.88
N THR A 122 5.74 5.14 2.53
CA THR A 122 5.28 5.15 1.14
C THR A 122 5.63 6.46 0.47
N VAL A 123 5.33 7.62 1.09
CA VAL A 123 5.71 8.94 0.55
C VAL A 123 7.22 9.03 0.32
N LEU A 124 8.03 8.56 1.28
CA LEU A 124 9.49 8.57 1.15
C LEU A 124 9.99 7.65 0.03
N ASN A 125 9.36 6.49 -0.17
CA ASN A 125 9.67 5.60 -1.27
C ASN A 125 9.32 6.26 -2.62
N ASP A 126 8.10 6.78 -2.77
CA ASP A 126 7.66 7.46 -3.99
C ASP A 126 8.60 8.64 -4.35
N LEU A 127 9.03 9.42 -3.34
CA LEU A 127 10.04 10.48 -3.54
C LEU A 127 11.41 9.96 -3.97
N ASN A 128 11.81 8.77 -3.52
CA ASN A 128 13.05 8.14 -3.97
C ASN A 128 12.92 7.62 -5.42
N SER A 129 11.75 7.11 -5.81
CA SER A 129 11.50 6.63 -7.18
C SER A 129 11.39 7.79 -8.19
N ILE A 130 10.97 8.98 -7.74
CA ILE A 130 10.96 10.22 -8.54
C ILE A 130 12.38 10.75 -8.82
N ARG A 131 13.36 10.46 -7.95
CA ARG A 131 14.70 11.06 -7.96
C ARG A 131 15.61 10.49 -9.05
#